data_AF-A0A7J6PYS8-F1
#
_entry.id   AF-A0A7J6PYS8-F1
#
_cell.length_a   1.000
_cell.length_b   1.000
_cell.length_c   1.000
_cell.angle_alpha   90.00
_cell.angle_beta   90.00
_cell.angle_gamma   90.00
#
_symmetry.space_group_name_H-M   'P 1'
#
loop_
_entity.id
_entity.type
_entity.pdbx_description
1 polymer ?
#
loop_
_entity_poly.entity_id
_entity_poly.type
_entity_poly.pdbx_seq_one_letter_code
_entity_poly.pdbx_strand_id
1 'polypeptide(L)'
;MWVIAMDVYGRVARGIEPKKAKLAEAEKMLADAEHQLAAKKAVLKEVEDRVEGLRAKLSQAKQKAQQLEKDMEIATIKLGRAEKLLAGLGNEAVRWKAASEQLEQNLKDIVGNVVLGGGFVAYLGPFTADFREKLTEKWIQECLGEEVQLAVDSRWSCDAVLGDPAQIREWNIQGLPDDKLSVENGIIVSRGRRWPLMIDPQGQANKWIRNLGKEKDIQVIKLTDATYLRTLENGIRNGNAVLLENVEEVLDPALEPVLSKQVFKKGGQSLIRLGTEDVPYSHDFAFYITTKMPNPHYLPEICIKVTIINFTVTPSGLESQLVSEVVAHERPDLEQKRGELVVQIAADKNELNRIEQLILKLLAENEGDILADDTLIQTLD
;
A
#
# COMPACT_ATOMS: atom_id res chain seq x y z
N MET A 1 -114.83 -21.19 -70.62
CA MET A 1 -113.77 -21.42 -69.61
C MET A 1 -113.00 -20.15 -69.25
N TRP A 2 -112.84 -19.17 -70.16
CA TRP A 2 -112.18 -17.88 -69.90
C TRP A 2 -112.97 -16.94 -68.96
N VAL A 3 -114.30 -16.91 -69.08
CA VAL A 3 -115.17 -16.07 -68.23
C VAL A 3 -115.19 -16.52 -66.76
N ILE A 4 -115.18 -17.84 -66.51
CA ILE A 4 -115.12 -18.41 -65.15
C ILE A 4 -113.74 -18.14 -64.52
N ALA A 5 -112.66 -18.22 -65.32
CA ALA A 5 -111.31 -17.91 -64.86
C ALA A 5 -111.12 -16.42 -64.51
N MET A 6 -111.77 -15.50 -65.23
CA MET A 6 -111.75 -14.06 -64.91
C MET A 6 -112.57 -13.70 -63.66
N ASP A 7 -113.69 -14.38 -63.42
CA ASP A 7 -114.47 -14.17 -62.17
C ASP A 7 -113.76 -14.73 -60.93
N VAL A 8 -113.10 -15.89 -61.07
CA VAL A 8 -112.23 -16.46 -60.02
C VAL A 8 -110.99 -15.57 -59.81
N TYR A 9 -110.37 -15.09 -60.88
CA TYR A 9 -109.25 -14.15 -60.80
C TYR A 9 -109.67 -12.83 -60.14
N GLY A 10 -110.86 -12.29 -60.44
CA GLY A 10 -111.39 -11.08 -59.82
C GLY A 10 -111.66 -11.24 -58.32
N ARG A 11 -112.24 -12.38 -57.89
CA ARG A 11 -112.48 -12.69 -56.47
C ARG A 11 -111.18 -12.88 -55.69
N VAL A 12 -110.21 -13.57 -56.28
CA VAL A 12 -108.92 -13.87 -55.66
C VAL A 12 -108.01 -12.63 -55.67
N ALA A 13 -107.98 -11.85 -56.75
CA ALA A 13 -107.24 -10.59 -56.85
C ALA A 13 -107.68 -9.57 -55.80
N ARG A 14 -108.99 -9.47 -55.52
CA ARG A 14 -109.52 -8.57 -54.47
C ARG A 14 -108.97 -8.87 -53.06
N GLY A 15 -108.62 -10.14 -52.79
CA GLY A 15 -108.00 -10.56 -51.54
C GLY A 15 -106.47 -10.58 -51.56
N ILE A 16 -105.85 -10.69 -52.74
CA ILE A 16 -104.39 -10.77 -52.92
C ILE A 16 -103.76 -9.41 -53.17
N GLU A 17 -104.43 -8.47 -53.83
CA GLU A 17 -103.94 -7.08 -54.01
C GLU A 17 -103.57 -6.40 -52.69
N PRO A 18 -104.39 -6.41 -51.63
CA PRO A 18 -103.99 -5.83 -50.35
C PRO A 18 -102.84 -6.61 -49.68
N LYS A 19 -102.69 -7.91 -49.96
CA LYS A 19 -101.55 -8.71 -49.46
C LYS A 19 -100.26 -8.44 -50.24
N LYS A 20 -100.33 -8.23 -51.56
CA LYS A 20 -99.21 -7.80 -52.41
C LYS A 20 -98.78 -6.37 -52.07
N ALA A 21 -99.73 -5.48 -51.79
CA ALA A 21 -99.43 -4.12 -51.33
C ALA A 21 -98.73 -4.15 -49.96
N LYS A 22 -99.23 -4.94 -48.99
CA LYS A 22 -98.58 -5.13 -47.68
C LYS A 22 -97.21 -5.81 -47.78
N LEU A 23 -97.04 -6.78 -48.70
CA LEU A 23 -95.76 -7.44 -48.94
C LEU A 23 -94.75 -6.45 -49.52
N ALA A 24 -95.15 -5.67 -50.53
CA ALA A 24 -94.28 -4.65 -51.14
C ALA A 24 -93.92 -3.54 -50.14
N GLU A 25 -94.84 -3.14 -49.27
CA GLU A 25 -94.59 -2.19 -48.19
C GLU A 25 -93.62 -2.76 -47.15
N ALA A 26 -93.78 -4.03 -46.75
CA ALA A 26 -92.87 -4.72 -45.83
C ALA A 26 -91.49 -4.99 -46.44
N GLU A 27 -91.41 -5.35 -47.72
CA GLU A 27 -90.16 -5.53 -48.48
C GLU A 27 -89.40 -4.21 -48.61
N LYS A 28 -90.12 -3.10 -48.83
CA LYS A 28 -89.53 -1.77 -48.87
C LYS A 28 -89.02 -1.34 -47.49
N MET A 29 -89.79 -1.58 -46.43
CA MET A 29 -89.34 -1.35 -45.04
C MET A 29 -88.14 -2.23 -44.66
N LEU A 30 -88.11 -3.49 -45.11
CA LEU A 30 -86.99 -4.41 -44.89
C LEU A 30 -85.75 -3.90 -45.62
N ALA A 31 -85.86 -3.51 -46.89
CA ALA A 31 -84.76 -2.97 -47.67
C ALA A 31 -84.19 -1.67 -47.07
N ASP A 32 -85.07 -0.76 -46.62
CA ASP A 32 -84.66 0.47 -45.94
C ASP A 32 -83.95 0.16 -44.60
N ALA A 33 -84.45 -0.81 -43.83
CA ALA A 33 -83.83 -1.25 -42.58
C ALA A 33 -82.50 -1.98 -42.80
N GLU A 34 -82.39 -2.82 -43.84
CA GLU A 34 -81.14 -3.50 -44.23
C GLU A 34 -80.08 -2.51 -44.71
N HIS A 35 -80.48 -1.50 -45.48
CA HIS A 35 -79.59 -0.42 -45.91
C HIS A 35 -79.09 0.40 -44.71
N GLN A 36 -79.97 0.74 -43.77
CA GLN A 36 -79.57 1.40 -42.52
C GLN A 36 -78.65 0.51 -41.66
N LEU A 37 -78.93 -0.79 -41.57
CA LEU A 37 -78.11 -1.75 -40.85
C LEU A 37 -76.71 -1.87 -41.46
N ALA A 38 -76.62 -1.95 -42.79
CA ALA A 38 -75.35 -2.02 -43.52
C ALA A 38 -74.52 -0.74 -43.31
N ALA A 39 -75.16 0.44 -43.41
CA ALA A 39 -74.51 1.72 -43.14
C ALA A 39 -73.99 1.81 -41.69
N LYS A 40 -74.81 1.41 -40.70
CA LYS A 40 -74.41 1.39 -39.28
C LYS A 40 -73.28 0.39 -39.01
N LYS A 41 -73.29 -0.79 -39.64
CA LYS A 41 -72.21 -1.78 -39.54
C LYS A 41 -70.90 -1.30 -40.17
N ALA A 42 -70.96 -0.58 -41.30
CA ALA A 42 -69.78 0.01 -41.92
C ALA A 42 -69.13 1.07 -41.02
N VAL A 43 -69.94 1.96 -40.42
CA VAL A 43 -69.47 2.95 -39.45
C VAL A 43 -68.91 2.28 -38.20
N LEU A 44 -69.56 1.23 -37.69
CA LEU A 44 -69.06 0.48 -36.54
C LEU A 44 -67.67 -0.11 -36.84
N LYS A 45 -67.50 -0.73 -38.00
CA LYS A 45 -66.23 -1.33 -38.41
C LYS A 45 -65.12 -0.27 -38.55
N GLU A 46 -65.42 0.88 -39.13
CA GLU A 46 -64.45 1.99 -39.22
C GLU A 46 -64.01 2.49 -37.83
N VAL A 47 -64.95 2.57 -36.88
CA VAL A 47 -64.66 2.94 -35.50
C VAL A 47 -63.85 1.85 -34.79
N GLU A 48 -64.19 0.57 -34.99
CA GLU A 48 -63.45 -0.57 -34.43
C GLU A 48 -62.00 -0.61 -34.94
N ASP A 49 -61.79 -0.49 -36.26
CA ASP A 49 -60.46 -0.46 -36.88
C ASP A 49 -59.63 0.74 -36.33
N ARG A 50 -60.27 1.89 -36.15
CA ARG A 50 -59.64 3.09 -35.59
C ARG A 50 -59.28 2.90 -34.11
N VAL A 51 -60.14 2.26 -33.33
CA VAL A 51 -59.88 1.92 -31.91
C VAL A 51 -58.74 0.93 -31.79
N GLU A 52 -58.68 -0.08 -32.66
CA GLU A 52 -57.59 -1.07 -32.67
C GLU A 52 -56.25 -0.42 -33.04
N GLY A 53 -56.23 0.43 -34.07
CA GLY A 53 -55.04 1.21 -34.43
C GLY A 53 -54.58 2.16 -33.31
N LEU A 54 -55.51 2.78 -32.59
CA LEU A 54 -55.19 3.60 -31.42
C LEU A 54 -54.65 2.77 -30.24
N ARG A 55 -55.21 1.57 -30.00
CA ARG A 55 -54.70 0.64 -28.97
C ARG A 55 -53.29 0.17 -29.27
N ALA A 56 -52.98 -0.17 -30.52
CA ALA A 56 -51.64 -0.58 -30.94
C ALA A 56 -50.62 0.56 -30.75
N LYS A 57 -50.97 1.79 -31.16
CA LYS A 57 -50.13 2.99 -30.94
C LYS A 57 -49.92 3.27 -29.45
N LEU A 58 -50.97 3.15 -28.64
CA LEU A 58 -50.88 3.36 -27.19
C LEU A 58 -49.98 2.30 -26.53
N SER A 59 -50.08 1.04 -26.96
CA SER A 59 -49.21 -0.05 -26.47
C SER A 59 -47.74 0.20 -26.83
N GLN A 60 -47.43 0.57 -28.09
CA GLN A 60 -46.07 0.93 -28.49
C GLN A 60 -45.53 2.14 -27.74
N ALA A 61 -46.35 3.19 -27.56
CA ALA A 61 -45.96 4.38 -26.82
C ALA A 61 -45.67 4.05 -25.34
N LYS A 62 -46.48 3.19 -24.72
CA LYS A 62 -46.24 2.72 -23.34
C LYS A 62 -44.96 1.89 -23.23
N GLN A 63 -44.69 0.97 -24.15
CA GLN A 63 -43.43 0.22 -24.15
C GLN A 63 -42.23 1.14 -24.31
N LYS A 64 -42.29 2.09 -25.26
CA LYS A 64 -41.22 3.09 -25.42
C LYS A 64 -41.03 3.95 -24.18
N ALA A 65 -42.12 4.38 -23.53
CA ALA A 65 -42.04 5.15 -22.29
C ALA A 65 -41.36 4.35 -21.18
N GLN A 66 -41.76 3.08 -20.97
CA GLN A 66 -41.12 2.20 -19.99
C GLN A 66 -39.65 1.91 -20.29
N GLN A 67 -39.30 1.75 -21.57
CA GLN A 67 -37.91 1.56 -21.97
C GLN A 67 -37.07 2.81 -21.67
N LEU A 68 -37.57 3.99 -22.04
CA LEU A 68 -36.90 5.26 -21.77
C LEU A 68 -36.77 5.53 -20.27
N GLU A 69 -37.76 5.16 -19.48
CA GLU A 69 -37.73 5.31 -18.02
C GLU A 69 -36.64 4.43 -17.39
N LYS A 70 -36.51 3.17 -17.85
CA LYS A 70 -35.41 2.28 -17.44
C LYS A 70 -34.05 2.78 -17.90
N ASP A 71 -33.94 3.24 -19.15
CA ASP A 71 -32.69 3.74 -19.71
C ASP A 71 -32.25 5.02 -18.96
N MET A 72 -33.20 5.88 -18.56
CA MET A 72 -32.95 7.03 -17.69
C MET A 72 -32.44 6.61 -16.33
N GLU A 73 -33.09 5.64 -15.67
CA GLU A 73 -32.69 5.18 -14.34
C GLU A 73 -31.26 4.60 -14.36
N ILE A 74 -30.94 3.78 -15.36
CA ILE A 74 -29.59 3.26 -15.57
C ILE A 74 -28.60 4.40 -15.83
N ALA A 75 -28.95 5.37 -16.68
CA ALA A 75 -28.08 6.51 -16.96
C ALA A 75 -27.82 7.37 -15.72
N THR A 76 -28.83 7.62 -14.88
CA THR A 76 -28.68 8.35 -13.62
C THR A 76 -27.72 7.62 -12.66
N ILE A 77 -27.85 6.29 -12.54
CA ILE A 77 -26.94 5.48 -11.73
C ILE A 77 -25.52 5.57 -12.29
N LYS A 78 -25.33 5.35 -13.60
CA LYS A 78 -24.01 5.41 -14.23
C LYS A 78 -23.37 6.79 -14.08
N LEU A 79 -24.16 7.86 -14.18
CA LEU A 79 -23.67 9.23 -14.05
C LEU A 79 -23.21 9.52 -12.61
N GLY A 80 -23.99 9.11 -11.59
CA GLY A 80 -23.57 9.23 -10.20
C GLY A 80 -22.32 8.42 -9.88
N ARG A 81 -22.19 7.21 -10.45
CA ARG A 81 -20.97 6.40 -10.33
C ARG A 81 -19.76 7.06 -11.01
N ALA A 82 -19.96 7.65 -12.19
CA ALA A 82 -18.89 8.35 -12.92
C ALA A 82 -18.41 9.60 -12.16
N GLU A 83 -19.33 10.37 -11.57
CA GLU A 83 -18.97 11.55 -10.75
C GLU A 83 -18.11 11.15 -9.55
N LYS A 84 -18.51 10.10 -8.81
CA LYS A 84 -17.72 9.57 -7.70
C LYS A 84 -16.34 9.10 -8.15
N LEU A 85 -16.29 8.32 -9.23
CA LEU A 85 -15.06 7.77 -9.76
C LEU A 85 -14.11 8.87 -10.25
N LEU A 86 -14.63 9.90 -10.94
CA LEU A 86 -13.86 11.07 -11.35
C LEU A 86 -13.35 11.89 -10.16
N ALA A 87 -14.16 12.06 -9.11
CA ALA A 87 -13.75 12.79 -7.91
C ALA A 87 -12.67 12.04 -7.12
N GLY A 88 -12.87 10.74 -6.88
CA GLY A 88 -11.92 9.87 -6.17
C GLY A 88 -10.59 9.74 -6.92
N LEU A 89 -10.64 9.36 -8.21
CA LEU A 89 -9.45 9.22 -9.04
C LEU A 89 -8.81 10.56 -9.39
N GLY A 90 -9.56 11.67 -9.37
CA GLY A 90 -9.02 13.00 -9.63
C GLY A 90 -7.97 13.40 -8.59
N ASN A 91 -8.30 13.24 -7.30
CA ASN A 91 -7.35 13.49 -6.21
C ASN A 91 -6.17 12.52 -6.26
N GLU A 92 -6.48 11.25 -6.55
CA GLU A 92 -5.50 10.18 -6.64
C GLU A 92 -4.49 10.42 -7.77
N ALA A 93 -4.96 10.89 -8.93
CA ALA A 93 -4.12 11.23 -10.07
C ALA A 93 -3.15 12.38 -9.76
N VAL A 94 -3.57 13.40 -9.01
CA VAL A 94 -2.66 14.48 -8.57
C VAL A 94 -1.58 13.91 -7.64
N ARG A 95 -1.97 13.05 -6.70
CA ARG A 95 -1.05 12.43 -5.75
C ARG A 95 -0.05 11.50 -6.45
N TRP A 96 -0.52 10.62 -7.33
CA TRP A 96 0.34 9.73 -8.12
C TRP A 96 1.28 10.51 -9.03
N LYS A 97 0.81 11.61 -9.63
CA LYS A 97 1.68 12.47 -10.43
C LYS A 97 2.79 13.10 -9.58
N ALA A 98 2.46 13.65 -8.42
CA ALA A 98 3.46 14.20 -7.50
C ALA A 98 4.44 13.11 -7.01
N ALA A 99 3.94 11.92 -6.70
CA ALA A 99 4.77 10.77 -6.31
C ALA A 99 5.69 10.32 -7.46
N SER A 100 5.19 10.29 -8.69
CA SER A 100 5.98 9.96 -9.89
C SER A 100 7.08 10.98 -10.13
N GLU A 101 6.77 12.28 -10.04
CA GLU A 101 7.76 13.36 -10.18
C GLU A 101 8.83 13.28 -9.09
N GLN A 102 8.45 12.97 -7.85
CA GLN A 102 9.40 12.75 -6.75
C GLN A 102 10.27 11.52 -6.98
N LEU A 103 9.69 10.40 -7.45
CA LEU A 103 10.44 9.18 -7.77
C LEU A 103 11.43 9.39 -8.91
N GLU A 104 11.05 10.14 -9.95
CA GLU A 104 11.96 10.52 -11.03
C GLU A 104 13.16 11.32 -10.52
N GLN A 105 12.94 12.23 -9.58
CA GLN A 105 14.02 12.99 -8.94
C GLN A 105 14.89 12.11 -8.05
N ASN A 106 14.28 11.27 -7.20
CA ASN A 106 15.01 10.32 -6.38
C ASN A 106 15.86 9.36 -7.23
N LEU A 107 15.40 9.00 -8.43
CA LEU A 107 16.14 8.14 -9.37
C LEU A 107 17.37 8.84 -9.94
N LYS A 108 17.33 10.15 -10.15
CA LYS A 108 18.51 10.94 -10.53
C LYS A 108 19.53 11.02 -9.40
N ASP A 109 19.06 11.23 -8.17
CA ASP A 109 19.92 11.44 -7.00
C ASP A 109 20.41 10.12 -6.37
N ILE A 110 19.89 8.96 -6.80
CA ILE A 110 20.11 7.66 -6.15
C ILE A 110 21.59 7.30 -6.04
N VAL A 111 22.37 7.57 -7.08
CA VAL A 111 23.80 7.19 -7.12
C VAL A 111 24.56 8.00 -6.08
N GLY A 112 24.33 9.32 -6.03
CA GLY A 112 24.95 10.20 -5.06
C GLY A 112 24.51 9.88 -3.63
N ASN A 113 23.21 9.68 -3.42
CA ASN A 113 22.65 9.35 -2.11
C ASN A 113 23.23 8.04 -1.55
N VAL A 114 23.41 7.01 -2.40
CA VAL A 114 24.00 5.73 -2.01
C VAL A 114 25.51 5.85 -1.75
N VAL A 115 26.24 6.64 -2.54
CA VAL A 115 27.68 6.90 -2.31
C VAL A 115 27.90 7.59 -0.96
N LEU A 116 27.12 8.64 -0.68
CA LEU A 116 27.15 9.32 0.62
C LEU A 116 26.78 8.37 1.76
N GLY A 117 25.73 7.56 1.59
CA GLY A 117 25.34 6.56 2.58
C GLY A 117 26.42 5.51 2.84
N GLY A 118 27.06 5.00 1.78
CA GLY A 118 28.18 4.07 1.90
C GLY A 118 29.38 4.68 2.63
N GLY A 119 29.72 5.93 2.31
CA GLY A 119 30.75 6.69 3.02
C GLY A 119 30.39 6.95 4.48
N PHE A 120 29.12 7.26 4.76
CA PHE A 120 28.60 7.50 6.11
C PHE A 120 28.78 6.25 6.98
N VAL A 121 28.30 5.10 6.51
CA VAL A 121 28.41 3.82 7.26
C VAL A 121 29.86 3.37 7.41
N ALA A 122 30.73 3.67 6.44
CA ALA A 122 32.11 3.24 6.47
C ALA A 122 33.00 4.09 7.40
N TYR A 123 32.80 5.42 7.42
CA TYR A 123 33.75 6.37 8.00
C TYR A 123 33.18 7.24 9.12
N LEU A 124 31.88 7.49 9.18
CA LEU A 124 31.32 8.49 10.12
C LEU A 124 31.06 7.94 11.52
N GLY A 125 31.05 6.61 11.69
CA GLY A 125 30.81 5.92 12.96
C GLY A 125 31.56 6.48 14.18
N PRO A 126 32.88 6.76 14.12
CA PRO A 126 33.64 7.24 15.28
C PRO A 126 33.36 8.69 15.69
N PHE A 127 32.76 9.49 14.81
CA PHE A 127 32.60 10.93 15.04
C PHE A 127 31.33 11.27 15.81
N THR A 128 31.31 12.46 16.42
CA THR A 128 30.15 13.04 17.10
C THR A 128 29.12 13.56 16.09
N ALA A 129 27.87 13.73 16.53
CA ALA A 129 26.76 14.22 15.68
C ALA A 129 27.12 15.51 14.94
N ASP A 130 27.57 16.55 15.64
CA ASP A 130 27.94 17.84 15.04
C ASP A 130 29.01 17.72 13.96
N PHE A 131 29.96 16.79 14.14
CA PHE A 131 31.02 16.59 13.16
C PHE A 131 30.50 15.81 11.96
N ARG A 132 29.62 14.82 12.17
CA ARG A 132 28.95 14.10 11.09
C ARG A 132 28.13 15.04 10.22
N GLU A 133 27.39 15.97 10.82
CA GLU A 133 26.60 16.98 10.08
C GLU A 133 27.50 17.85 9.21
N LYS A 134 28.53 18.48 9.80
CA LYS A 134 29.48 19.33 9.06
C LYS A 134 30.19 18.58 7.94
N LEU A 135 30.54 17.32 8.16
CA LEU A 135 31.21 16.50 7.15
C LEU A 135 30.25 16.09 6.04
N THR A 136 29.01 15.75 6.39
CA THR A 136 27.95 15.41 5.43
C THR A 136 27.62 16.61 4.55
N GLU A 137 27.46 17.80 5.12
CA GLU A 137 27.25 19.04 4.37
C GLU A 137 28.39 19.31 3.38
N LYS A 138 29.65 19.15 3.81
CA LYS A 138 30.81 19.27 2.92
C LYS A 138 30.79 18.23 1.81
N TRP A 139 30.46 16.97 2.12
CA TRP A 139 30.39 15.92 1.11
C TRP A 139 29.30 16.19 0.07
N ILE A 140 28.15 16.73 0.49
CA ILE A 140 27.09 17.17 -0.43
C ILE A 140 27.60 18.30 -1.33
N GLN A 141 28.28 19.31 -0.77
CA GLN A 141 28.87 20.42 -1.54
C GLN A 141 29.90 19.94 -2.56
N GLU A 142 30.79 19.02 -2.18
CA GLU A 142 31.77 18.42 -3.08
C GLU A 142 31.12 17.60 -4.19
N CYS A 143 30.08 16.82 -3.87
CA CYS A 143 29.33 16.05 -4.88
C CYS A 143 28.68 16.97 -5.92
N LEU A 144 28.09 18.08 -5.47
CA LEU A 144 27.43 19.07 -6.33
C LEU A 144 28.42 20.02 -7.04
N GLY A 145 29.69 20.01 -6.63
CA GLY A 145 30.74 20.86 -7.19
C GLY A 145 31.09 20.54 -8.64
N GLU A 146 31.79 21.46 -9.30
CA GLU A 146 32.14 21.35 -10.73
C GLU A 146 33.02 20.15 -11.08
N GLU A 147 33.78 19.62 -10.12
CA GLU A 147 34.71 18.50 -10.33
C GLU A 147 34.02 17.13 -10.33
N VAL A 148 33.06 16.90 -9.41
CA VAL A 148 32.43 15.58 -9.23
C VAL A 148 31.12 15.46 -9.99
N GLN A 149 30.31 16.54 -10.04
CA GLN A 149 29.05 16.61 -10.79
C GLN A 149 28.10 15.43 -10.53
N LEU A 150 27.97 15.03 -9.26
CA LEU A 150 27.11 13.93 -8.85
C LEU A 150 25.82 14.48 -8.24
N ALA A 151 24.69 14.14 -8.87
CA ALA A 151 23.37 14.50 -8.38
C ALA A 151 23.11 13.85 -7.01
N VAL A 152 22.74 14.67 -6.05
CA VAL A 152 22.52 14.34 -4.64
C VAL A 152 21.39 15.22 -4.10
N ASP A 153 20.56 14.66 -3.22
CA ASP A 153 19.57 15.46 -2.50
C ASP A 153 20.26 16.49 -1.60
N SER A 154 19.96 17.77 -1.79
CA SER A 154 20.51 18.85 -0.95
C SER A 154 20.12 18.74 0.52
N ARG A 155 19.07 17.97 0.84
CA ARG A 155 18.62 17.67 2.21
C ARG A 155 18.86 16.20 2.58
N TRP A 156 19.95 15.62 2.05
CA TRP A 156 20.33 14.25 2.36
C TRP A 156 20.42 14.02 3.88
N SER A 157 19.81 12.92 4.34
CA SER A 157 19.95 12.45 5.70
C SER A 157 20.11 10.92 5.73
N CYS A 158 20.89 10.43 6.70
CA CYS A 158 21.21 9.01 6.80
C CYS A 158 19.95 8.17 7.09
N ASP A 159 19.06 8.67 7.94
CA ASP A 159 17.79 8.04 8.30
C ASP A 159 16.82 7.95 7.12
N ALA A 160 16.75 8.97 6.26
CA ALA A 160 15.86 8.95 5.09
C ALA A 160 16.35 8.01 3.99
N VAL A 161 17.67 7.90 3.80
CA VAL A 161 18.25 7.13 2.69
C VAL A 161 18.53 5.67 3.06
N LEU A 162 19.02 5.40 4.27
CA LEU A 162 19.45 4.06 4.70
C LEU A 162 18.56 3.46 5.81
N GLY A 163 17.79 4.30 6.48
CA GLY A 163 16.91 3.92 7.58
C GLY A 163 15.61 3.29 7.09
N ASP A 164 15.14 2.30 7.85
CA ASP A 164 13.78 1.77 7.73
C ASP A 164 12.99 2.24 8.97
N PRO A 165 11.94 3.05 8.81
CA PRO A 165 11.14 3.54 9.93
C PRO A 165 10.57 2.44 10.83
N ALA A 166 10.23 1.27 10.28
CA ALA A 166 9.75 0.14 11.07
C ALA A 166 10.87 -0.44 11.93
N GLN A 167 12.07 -0.60 11.35
CA GLN A 167 13.24 -1.09 12.06
C GLN A 167 13.71 -0.12 13.16
N ILE A 168 13.71 1.19 12.87
CA ILE A 168 14.07 2.22 13.85
C ILE A 168 13.11 2.19 15.04
N ARG A 169 11.80 2.01 14.79
CA ARG A 169 10.80 1.87 15.86
C ARG A 169 11.08 0.65 16.74
N GLU A 170 11.41 -0.48 16.13
CA GLU A 170 11.76 -1.70 16.86
C GLU A 170 12.99 -1.49 17.74
N TRP A 171 14.01 -0.77 17.25
CA TRP A 171 15.16 -0.40 18.08
C TRP A 171 14.78 0.46 19.28
N ASN A 172 13.84 1.40 19.09
CA ASN A 172 13.37 2.25 20.17
C ASN A 172 12.67 1.44 21.27
N ILE A 173 11.85 0.46 20.89
CA ILE A 173 11.22 -0.49 21.82
C ILE A 173 12.28 -1.31 22.56
N GLN A 174 13.37 -1.66 21.88
CA GLN A 174 14.51 -2.40 22.44
C GLN A 174 15.45 -1.52 23.29
N GLY A 175 15.14 -0.24 23.48
CA GLY A 175 15.86 0.68 24.37
C GLY A 175 16.95 1.50 23.70
N LEU A 176 16.97 1.58 22.37
CA LEU A 176 17.74 2.62 21.67
C LEU A 176 16.98 3.96 21.78
N PRO A 177 17.61 5.07 22.15
CA PRO A 177 16.95 6.36 22.13
C PRO A 177 16.57 6.82 20.72
N ASP A 178 15.55 7.68 20.63
CA ASP A 178 15.04 8.24 19.38
C ASP A 178 15.82 9.48 18.89
N ASP A 179 16.94 9.81 19.54
CA ASP A 179 17.81 10.91 19.13
C ASP A 179 18.57 10.59 17.83
N LYS A 180 18.92 11.64 17.09
CA LYS A 180 19.57 11.52 15.77
C LYS A 180 20.85 10.68 15.80
N LEU A 181 21.72 10.87 16.80
CA LEU A 181 22.98 10.13 16.90
C LEU A 181 22.73 8.65 17.15
N SER A 182 21.80 8.33 18.04
CA SER A 182 21.41 6.94 18.36
C SER A 182 20.82 6.23 17.12
N VAL A 183 19.93 6.89 16.38
CA VAL A 183 19.35 6.34 15.14
C VAL A 183 20.42 6.11 14.09
N GLU A 184 21.30 7.08 13.84
CA GLU A 184 22.43 6.93 12.91
C GLU A 184 23.34 5.77 13.32
N ASN A 185 23.66 5.66 14.62
CA ASN A 185 24.47 4.55 15.13
C ASN A 185 23.78 3.20 14.91
N GLY A 186 22.48 3.11 15.12
CA GLY A 186 21.68 1.93 14.82
C GLY A 186 21.75 1.53 13.34
N ILE A 187 21.69 2.49 12.43
CA ILE A 187 21.86 2.28 10.99
C ILE A 187 23.26 1.75 10.68
N ILE A 188 24.32 2.32 11.25
CA ILE A 188 25.70 1.87 11.02
C ILE A 188 25.89 0.43 11.53
N VAL A 189 25.32 0.09 12.69
CA VAL A 189 25.36 -1.27 13.25
C VAL A 189 24.64 -2.28 12.35
N SER A 190 23.46 -1.91 11.81
CA SER A 190 22.62 -2.77 10.97
C SER A 190 23.14 -2.94 9.54
N ARG A 191 23.62 -1.85 8.93
CA ARG A 191 24.07 -1.82 7.53
C ARG A 191 25.58 -2.07 7.37
N GLY A 192 26.34 -2.04 8.46
CA GLY A 192 27.79 -2.22 8.47
C GLY A 192 28.23 -3.60 8.01
N ARG A 193 29.20 -3.66 7.10
CA ARG A 193 29.78 -4.94 6.65
C ARG A 193 30.76 -5.54 7.66
N ARG A 194 31.52 -4.70 8.37
CA ARG A 194 32.47 -5.10 9.42
C ARG A 194 31.74 -5.17 10.76
N TRP A 195 32.28 -5.94 11.70
CA TRP A 195 31.68 -6.03 13.03
C TRP A 195 31.77 -4.69 13.76
N PRO A 196 30.69 -4.24 14.41
CA PRO A 196 30.66 -2.97 15.13
C PRO A 196 31.43 -3.08 16.46
N LEU A 197 32.35 -2.15 16.68
CA LEU A 197 32.98 -1.88 17.97
C LEU A 197 32.41 -0.57 18.50
N MET A 198 31.60 -0.69 19.54
CA MET A 198 30.83 0.40 20.12
C MET A 198 31.54 0.96 21.35
N ILE A 199 31.92 2.23 21.27
CA ILE A 199 32.48 3.00 22.38
C ILE A 199 31.30 3.48 23.23
N ASP A 200 31.03 2.78 24.32
CA ASP A 200 29.80 2.89 25.11
C ASP A 200 30.11 2.98 26.61
N PRO A 201 30.63 4.12 27.10
CA PRO A 201 30.96 4.29 28.52
C PRO A 201 29.73 4.21 29.43
N GLN A 202 28.54 4.54 28.93
CA GLN A 202 27.27 4.51 29.68
C GLN A 202 26.54 3.17 29.63
N GLY A 203 26.95 2.24 28.75
CA GLY A 203 26.32 0.92 28.61
C GLY A 203 24.96 0.94 27.87
N GLN A 204 24.67 1.98 27.09
CA GLN A 204 23.44 2.13 26.34
C GLN A 204 23.39 1.15 25.16
N ALA A 205 24.44 1.13 24.34
CA ALA A 205 24.56 0.20 23.21
C ALA A 205 24.54 -1.25 23.69
N ASN A 206 25.22 -1.52 24.80
CA ASN A 206 25.25 -2.85 25.40
C ASN A 206 23.84 -3.35 25.78
N LYS A 207 23.04 -2.52 26.46
CA LYS A 207 21.65 -2.84 26.81
C LYS A 207 20.79 -3.06 25.57
N TRP A 208 20.93 -2.18 24.58
CA TRP A 208 20.18 -2.28 23.31
C TRP A 208 20.49 -3.59 22.57
N ILE A 209 21.76 -3.93 22.38
CA ILE A 209 22.16 -5.17 21.67
C ILE A 209 21.70 -6.43 22.41
N ARG A 210 21.71 -6.43 23.74
CA ARG A 210 21.16 -7.53 24.55
C ARG A 210 19.66 -7.71 24.32
N ASN A 211 18.91 -6.62 24.23
CA ASN A 211 17.48 -6.65 23.96
C ASN A 211 17.18 -7.07 22.52
N LEU A 212 17.94 -6.55 21.54
CA LEU A 212 17.86 -6.93 20.13
C LEU A 212 18.06 -8.44 19.93
N GLY A 213 19.02 -9.02 20.64
CA GLY A 213 19.35 -10.44 20.55
C GLY A 213 18.55 -11.35 21.48
N LYS A 214 17.58 -10.83 22.24
CA LYS A 214 16.89 -11.58 23.30
C LYS A 214 16.08 -12.78 22.77
N GLU A 215 15.45 -12.64 21.61
CA GLU A 215 14.70 -13.73 20.98
C GLU A 215 15.60 -14.83 20.38
N LYS A 216 16.85 -14.47 20.03
CA LYS A 216 17.83 -15.37 19.39
C LYS A 216 18.89 -15.90 20.36
N ASP A 217 18.64 -15.79 21.66
CA ASP A 217 19.55 -16.23 22.74
C ASP A 217 20.99 -15.71 22.57
N ILE A 218 21.13 -14.39 22.51
CA ILE A 218 22.43 -13.72 22.39
C ILE A 218 23.38 -14.11 23.53
N GLN A 219 24.56 -14.61 23.17
CA GLN A 219 25.57 -15.04 24.12
C GLN A 219 26.46 -13.87 24.49
N VAL A 220 26.67 -13.66 25.78
CA VAL A 220 27.56 -12.59 26.27
C VAL A 220 28.86 -13.19 26.76
N ILE A 221 29.98 -12.62 26.31
CA ILE A 221 31.33 -13.06 26.65
C ILE A 221 32.21 -11.89 27.09
N LYS A 222 33.21 -12.17 27.94
CA LYS A 222 34.30 -11.24 28.28
C LYS A 222 35.64 -11.89 28.00
N LEU A 223 36.64 -11.10 27.62
CA LEU A 223 38.01 -11.60 27.39
C LEU A 223 38.64 -12.19 28.66
N THR A 224 38.13 -11.83 29.84
CA THR A 224 38.57 -12.39 31.13
C THR A 224 38.10 -13.83 31.36
N ASP A 225 37.10 -14.30 30.61
CA ASP A 225 36.48 -15.60 30.85
C ASP A 225 37.28 -16.70 30.16
N ALA A 226 37.80 -17.67 30.91
CA ALA A 226 38.59 -18.77 30.33
C ALA A 226 37.87 -19.59 29.24
N THR A 227 36.52 -19.57 29.23
CA THR A 227 35.67 -20.30 28.29
C THR A 227 35.17 -19.46 27.12
N TYR A 228 35.59 -18.19 26.97
CA TYR A 228 35.02 -17.29 25.97
C TYR A 228 35.15 -17.82 24.54
N LEU A 229 36.30 -18.43 24.19
CA LEU A 229 36.55 -19.01 22.86
C LEU A 229 35.57 -20.15 22.54
N ARG A 230 35.24 -20.97 23.54
CA ARG A 230 34.29 -22.08 23.38
C ARG A 230 32.86 -21.58 23.20
N THR A 231 32.47 -20.53 23.91
CA THR A 231 31.16 -19.89 23.73
C THR A 231 31.06 -19.23 22.35
N LEU A 232 32.15 -18.58 21.90
CA LEU A 232 32.23 -17.99 20.56
C LEU A 232 32.13 -19.05 19.46
N GLU A 233 32.85 -20.17 19.61
CA GLU A 233 32.76 -21.31 18.70
C GLU A 233 31.32 -21.82 18.56
N ASN A 234 30.64 -22.03 19.69
CA ASN A 234 29.24 -22.47 19.69
C ASN A 234 28.32 -21.44 19.01
N GLY A 235 28.56 -20.15 19.25
CA GLY A 235 27.83 -19.06 18.60
C GLY A 235 27.98 -19.09 17.08
N ILE A 236 29.22 -19.23 16.59
CA ILE A 236 29.53 -19.34 15.16
C ILE A 236 28.87 -20.56 14.52
N ARG A 237 28.93 -21.72 15.20
CA ARG A 237 28.36 -22.97 14.71
C ARG A 237 26.84 -22.91 14.60
N ASN A 238 26.18 -22.34 15.60
CA ASN A 238 24.71 -22.30 15.68
C ASN A 238 24.11 -21.08 14.97
N GLY A 239 24.91 -20.07 14.63
CA GLY A 239 24.43 -18.81 14.07
C GLY A 239 23.84 -17.85 15.12
N ASN A 240 24.17 -18.04 16.39
CA ASN A 240 23.68 -17.15 17.46
C ASN A 240 24.48 -15.86 17.49
N ALA A 241 23.84 -14.76 17.86
CA ALA A 241 24.55 -13.50 18.10
C ALA A 241 25.47 -13.62 19.33
N VAL A 242 26.67 -13.02 19.26
CA VAL A 242 27.61 -12.96 20.37
C VAL A 242 28.01 -11.51 20.66
N LEU A 243 27.90 -11.10 21.91
CA LEU A 243 28.30 -9.79 22.42
C LEU A 243 29.56 -9.92 23.28
N LEU A 244 30.66 -9.33 22.80
CA LEU A 244 31.92 -9.20 23.53
C LEU A 244 31.93 -7.90 24.33
N GLU A 245 32.06 -8.00 25.66
CA GLU A 245 31.99 -6.85 26.55
C GLU A 245 33.35 -6.42 27.12
N ASN A 246 33.45 -5.11 27.38
CA ASN A 246 34.56 -4.47 28.08
C ASN A 246 35.90 -4.72 27.40
N VAL A 247 35.93 -4.61 26.07
CA VAL A 247 37.19 -4.67 25.32
C VAL A 247 38.03 -3.46 25.63
N GLU A 248 39.30 -3.67 25.92
CA GLU A 248 40.28 -2.61 26.14
C GLU A 248 40.89 -2.15 24.80
N GLU A 249 42.13 -1.66 24.77
CA GLU A 249 42.79 -1.20 23.54
C GLU A 249 43.38 -2.36 22.74
N VAL A 250 43.68 -3.46 23.43
CA VAL A 250 44.26 -4.68 22.87
C VAL A 250 43.19 -5.76 22.78
N LEU A 251 42.95 -6.23 21.55
CA LEU A 251 42.11 -7.39 21.27
C LEU A 251 42.97 -8.66 21.31
N ASP A 252 42.37 -9.77 21.76
CA ASP A 252 43.04 -11.08 21.73
C ASP A 252 43.27 -11.50 20.26
N PRO A 253 44.53 -11.80 19.85
CA PRO A 253 44.85 -12.28 18.51
C PRO A 253 44.05 -13.53 18.08
N ALA A 254 43.53 -14.32 19.02
CA ALA A 254 42.68 -15.48 18.71
C ALA A 254 41.36 -15.08 18.01
N LEU A 255 40.90 -13.84 18.16
CA LEU A 255 39.70 -13.31 17.51
C LEU A 255 39.94 -12.89 16.05
N GLU A 256 41.19 -12.80 15.61
CA GLU A 256 41.58 -12.32 14.29
C GLU A 256 40.82 -12.98 13.13
N PRO A 257 40.67 -14.32 13.07
CA PRO A 257 39.95 -14.97 11.99
C PRO A 257 38.50 -14.52 11.91
N VAL A 258 37.87 -14.26 13.06
CA VAL A 258 36.46 -13.82 13.17
C VAL A 258 36.32 -12.35 12.78
N LEU A 259 37.23 -11.49 13.25
CA LEU A 259 37.21 -10.06 12.95
C LEU A 259 37.37 -9.79 11.44
N SER A 260 38.30 -10.49 10.80
CA SER A 260 38.53 -10.38 9.36
C SER A 260 37.62 -11.26 8.51
N LYS A 261 36.68 -12.01 9.13
CA LYS A 261 35.77 -12.95 8.44
C LYS A 261 36.52 -13.90 7.49
N GLN A 262 37.60 -14.52 7.98
CA GLN A 262 38.45 -15.45 7.22
C GLN A 262 37.78 -16.82 7.02
N VAL A 263 36.61 -16.81 6.37
CA VAL A 263 35.83 -18.01 6.07
C VAL A 263 36.37 -18.67 4.80
N PHE A 264 36.64 -19.97 4.87
CA PHE A 264 37.08 -20.77 3.74
C PHE A 264 36.12 -21.94 3.50
N LYS A 265 36.06 -22.43 2.26
CA LYS A 265 35.22 -23.58 1.90
C LYS A 265 36.06 -24.85 1.86
N LYS A 266 35.63 -25.89 2.56
CA LYS A 266 36.24 -27.24 2.54
C LYS A 266 35.12 -28.27 2.48
N GLY A 267 35.16 -29.16 1.50
CA GLY A 267 34.14 -30.21 1.34
C GLY A 267 32.70 -29.68 1.16
N GLY A 268 32.54 -28.49 0.55
CA GLY A 268 31.22 -27.87 0.34
C GLY A 268 30.65 -27.10 1.54
N GLN A 269 31.30 -27.15 2.71
CA GLN A 269 30.89 -26.40 3.90
C GLN A 269 31.78 -25.15 4.08
N SER A 270 31.17 -24.06 4.55
CA SER A 270 31.87 -22.86 4.99
C SER A 270 32.42 -23.09 6.40
N LEU A 271 33.71 -22.88 6.61
CA LEU A 271 34.41 -23.08 7.88
C LEU A 271 35.24 -21.84 8.22
N ILE A 272 35.49 -21.64 9.50
CA ILE A 272 36.40 -20.62 10.01
C ILE A 272 37.35 -21.28 10.99
N ARG A 273 38.64 -20.91 10.93
CA ARG A 273 39.65 -21.49 11.83
C ARG A 273 39.73 -20.65 13.08
N LEU A 274 39.38 -21.22 14.24
CA LEU A 274 39.47 -20.54 15.53
C LEU A 274 40.51 -21.27 16.40
N GLY A 275 41.64 -20.62 16.65
CA GLY A 275 42.79 -21.26 17.31
C GLY A 275 43.34 -22.43 16.47
N THR A 276 43.10 -23.66 16.91
CA THR A 276 43.56 -24.88 16.21
C THR A 276 42.45 -25.66 15.51
N GLU A 277 41.18 -25.33 15.77
CA GLU A 277 40.02 -26.08 15.27
C GLU A 277 39.37 -25.38 14.06
N ASP A 278 38.85 -26.19 13.13
CA ASP A 278 38.06 -25.74 11.99
C ASP A 278 36.56 -25.82 12.37
N VAL A 279 35.91 -24.66 12.53
CA VAL A 279 34.54 -24.54 13.04
C VAL A 279 33.58 -24.29 11.88
N PRO A 280 32.45 -25.01 11.76
CA PRO A 280 31.41 -24.71 10.77
C PRO A 280 30.88 -23.29 10.94
N TYR A 281 30.89 -22.50 9.87
CA TYR A 281 30.47 -21.10 9.89
C TYR A 281 29.01 -20.97 9.44
N SER A 282 28.14 -20.49 10.33
CA SER A 282 26.78 -20.09 9.98
C SER A 282 26.74 -18.66 9.43
N HIS A 283 26.01 -18.45 8.32
CA HIS A 283 25.83 -17.11 7.74
C HIS A 283 24.94 -16.19 8.59
N ASP A 284 24.15 -16.75 9.51
CA ASP A 284 23.27 -16.00 10.41
C ASP A 284 24.01 -15.45 11.65
N PHE A 285 25.27 -15.86 11.85
CA PHE A 285 26.11 -15.41 12.95
C PHE A 285 26.30 -13.89 12.94
N ALA A 286 26.12 -13.26 14.10
CA ALA A 286 26.36 -11.84 14.31
C ALA A 286 27.30 -11.60 15.50
N PHE A 287 28.24 -10.68 15.36
CA PHE A 287 29.23 -10.37 16.40
C PHE A 287 29.23 -8.88 16.72
N TYR A 288 29.11 -8.56 18.01
CA TYR A 288 29.06 -7.20 18.52
C TYR A 288 30.14 -7.01 19.58
N ILE A 289 30.80 -5.86 19.57
CA ILE A 289 31.88 -5.54 20.51
C ILE A 289 31.55 -4.25 21.22
N THR A 290 31.70 -4.22 22.55
CA THR A 290 31.49 -3.01 23.37
C THR A 290 32.71 -2.72 24.25
N THR A 291 33.04 -1.43 24.39
CA THR A 291 34.04 -0.94 25.34
C THR A 291 33.44 0.11 26.26
N LYS A 292 33.86 0.12 27.52
CA LYS A 292 33.50 1.17 28.50
C LYS A 292 34.51 2.31 28.53
N MET A 293 35.62 2.19 27.81
CA MET A 293 36.62 3.25 27.77
C MET A 293 36.07 4.40 26.93
N PRO A 294 36.02 5.64 27.46
CA PRO A 294 35.42 6.75 26.72
C PRO A 294 36.26 7.18 25.51
N ASN A 295 37.59 7.11 25.62
CA ASN A 295 38.52 7.52 24.56
C ASN A 295 39.61 6.44 24.36
N PRO A 296 39.26 5.28 23.78
CA PRO A 296 40.23 4.22 23.49
C PRO A 296 41.17 4.62 22.34
N HIS A 297 42.46 4.34 22.46
CA HIS A 297 43.42 4.50 21.36
C HIS A 297 43.64 3.18 20.62
N TYR A 298 42.82 2.95 19.58
CA TYR A 298 42.97 1.76 18.74
C TYR A 298 44.06 1.91 17.70
N LEU A 299 44.88 0.87 17.54
CA LEU A 299 45.86 0.78 16.47
C LEU A 299 45.15 0.75 15.10
N PRO A 300 45.78 1.29 14.03
CA PRO A 300 45.20 1.28 12.68
C PRO A 300 44.77 -0.12 12.21
N GLU A 301 45.47 -1.15 12.65
CA GLU A 301 45.16 -2.55 12.39
C GLU A 301 43.75 -2.94 12.88
N ILE A 302 43.30 -2.42 14.02
CA ILE A 302 41.96 -2.67 14.54
C ILE A 302 40.93 -1.87 13.72
N CYS A 303 41.22 -0.60 13.43
CA CYS A 303 40.34 0.31 12.70
C CYS A 303 40.00 -0.16 11.27
N ILE A 304 40.86 -0.98 10.64
CA ILE A 304 40.56 -1.57 9.33
C ILE A 304 39.66 -2.81 9.43
N LYS A 305 39.71 -3.56 10.55
CA LYS A 305 38.99 -4.83 10.73
C LYS A 305 37.58 -4.65 11.25
N VAL A 306 37.37 -3.70 12.16
CA VAL A 306 36.07 -3.40 12.76
C VAL A 306 35.53 -2.04 12.32
N THR A 307 34.23 -1.83 12.43
CA THR A 307 33.63 -0.50 12.31
C THR A 307 33.53 0.09 13.70
N ILE A 308 34.31 1.12 14.00
CA ILE A 308 34.26 1.83 15.27
C ILE A 308 33.06 2.78 15.26
N ILE A 309 32.25 2.74 16.32
CA ILE A 309 31.04 3.55 16.46
C ILE A 309 31.06 4.23 17.82
N ASN A 310 30.91 5.55 17.82
CA ASN A 310 30.84 6.33 19.04
C ASN A 310 29.42 6.39 19.59
N PHE A 311 29.19 5.71 20.70
CA PHE A 311 27.94 5.71 21.46
C PHE A 311 28.01 6.59 22.72
N THR A 312 29.03 7.44 22.84
CA THR A 312 29.15 8.37 23.96
C THR A 312 27.97 9.33 23.94
N VAL A 313 27.21 9.34 25.04
CA VAL A 313 26.05 10.23 25.20
C VAL A 313 26.51 11.70 25.16
N THR A 314 25.92 12.47 24.24
CA THR A 314 26.14 13.93 24.14
C THR A 314 25.16 14.68 25.06
N PRO A 315 25.47 15.92 25.49
CA PRO A 315 24.54 16.72 26.28
C PRO A 315 23.18 16.93 25.61
N SER A 316 23.17 17.16 24.29
CA SER A 316 21.94 17.31 23.49
C SER A 316 21.14 16.01 23.38
N GLY A 317 21.82 14.86 23.25
CA GLY A 317 21.19 13.54 23.27
C GLY A 317 20.58 13.25 24.65
N LEU A 318 21.29 13.56 25.72
CA LEU A 318 20.79 13.41 27.09
C LEU A 318 19.60 14.34 27.37
N GLU A 319 19.64 15.59 26.89
CA GLU A 319 18.50 16.52 27.00
C GLU A 319 17.26 15.94 26.31
N SER A 320 17.40 15.43 25.09
CA SER A 320 16.29 14.81 24.36
C SER A 320 15.72 13.60 25.11
N GLN A 321 16.59 12.73 25.64
CA GLN A 321 16.18 11.58 26.44
C GLN A 321 15.48 12.01 27.75
N LEU A 322 16.02 12.98 28.46
CA LEU A 322 15.44 13.50 29.69
C LEU A 322 14.10 14.17 29.44
N VAL A 323 13.93 14.92 28.36
CA VAL A 323 12.64 15.50 27.99
C VAL A 323 11.62 14.40 27.76
N SER A 324 11.97 13.33 27.05
CA SER A 324 11.07 12.19 26.85
C SER A 324 10.68 11.52 28.17
N GLU A 325 11.64 11.29 29.07
CA GLU A 325 11.40 10.66 30.37
C GLU A 325 10.59 11.55 31.32
N VAL A 326 10.86 12.86 31.33
CA VAL A 326 10.12 13.85 32.13
C VAL A 326 8.68 13.96 31.62
N VAL A 327 8.46 13.98 30.31
CA VAL A 327 7.10 13.99 29.74
C VAL A 327 6.36 12.70 30.10
N ALA A 328 7.01 11.55 30.04
CA ALA A 328 6.42 10.28 30.47
C ALA A 328 6.00 10.27 31.95
N HIS A 329 6.79 10.91 32.82
CA HIS A 329 6.49 11.00 34.25
C HIS A 329 5.50 12.11 34.63
N GLU A 330 5.66 13.32 34.11
CA GLU A 330 4.82 14.47 34.44
C GLU A 330 3.47 14.43 33.74
N ARG A 331 3.44 13.93 32.50
CA ARG A 331 2.26 13.88 31.63
C ARG A 331 2.11 12.53 30.94
N PRO A 332 1.90 11.44 31.72
CA PRO A 332 1.72 10.10 31.15
C PRO A 332 0.52 10.02 30.21
N ASP A 333 -0.49 10.88 30.40
CA ASP A 333 -1.65 11.00 29.52
C ASP A 333 -1.29 11.45 28.10
N LEU A 334 -0.30 12.35 27.97
CA LEU A 334 0.18 12.82 26.67
C LEU A 334 1.09 11.78 26.01
N GLU A 335 1.94 11.12 26.78
CA GLU A 335 2.84 10.10 26.25
C GLU A 335 2.05 8.87 25.76
N GLN A 336 1.03 8.44 26.50
CA GLN A 336 0.13 7.38 26.05
C GLN A 336 -0.58 7.76 24.74
N LYS A 337 -1.13 8.99 24.66
CA LYS A 337 -1.77 9.48 23.43
C LYS A 337 -0.79 9.58 22.27
N ARG A 338 0.45 10.01 22.51
CA ARG A 338 1.51 10.02 21.48
C ARG A 338 1.76 8.62 20.98
N GLY A 339 1.93 7.64 21.88
CA GLY A 339 2.11 6.23 21.53
C GLY A 339 0.96 5.69 20.69
N GLU A 340 -0.29 5.90 21.13
CA GLU A 340 -1.51 5.49 20.42
C GLU A 340 -1.60 6.12 19.02
N LEU A 341 -1.40 7.44 18.92
CA LEU A 341 -1.42 8.16 17.64
C LEU A 341 -0.32 7.66 16.68
N VAL A 342 0.88 7.38 17.19
CA VAL A 342 2.00 6.91 16.37
C VAL A 342 1.78 5.49 15.85
N VAL A 343 1.08 4.65 16.61
CA VAL A 343 0.64 3.32 16.16
C VAL A 343 -0.49 3.47 15.12
N GLN A 344 -1.47 4.32 15.40
CA GLN A 344 -2.60 4.57 14.50
C GLN A 344 -2.13 5.12 13.15
N ILE A 345 -1.27 6.14 13.13
CA ILE A 345 -0.70 6.72 11.89
C ILE A 345 0.03 5.64 11.07
N ALA A 346 0.75 4.72 11.71
CA ALA A 346 1.43 3.64 11.00
C ALA A 346 0.42 2.62 10.41
N ALA A 347 -0.62 2.26 11.17
CA ALA A 347 -1.69 1.40 10.70
C ALA A 347 -2.45 2.04 9.53
N ASP A 348 -2.83 3.31 9.66
CA ASP A 348 -3.53 4.09 8.64
C ASP A 348 -2.69 4.21 7.37
N LYS A 349 -1.38 4.44 7.48
CA LYS A 349 -0.48 4.51 6.32
C LYS A 349 -0.35 3.16 5.60
N ASN A 350 -0.29 2.06 6.36
CA ASN A 350 -0.27 0.72 5.77
C ASN A 350 -1.59 0.40 5.07
N GLU A 351 -2.72 0.76 5.68
CA GLU A 351 -4.03 0.54 5.11
C GLU A 351 -4.25 1.38 3.84
N LEU A 352 -3.82 2.64 3.86
CA LEU A 352 -3.83 3.53 2.70
C LEU A 352 -3.00 2.96 1.54
N ASN A 353 -1.77 2.49 1.80
CA ASN A 353 -0.96 1.81 0.80
C ASN A 353 -1.65 0.52 0.27
N ARG A 354 -2.32 -0.24 1.14
CA ARG A 354 -3.05 -1.46 0.76
C ARG A 354 -4.23 -1.15 -0.15
N ILE A 355 -5.02 -0.13 0.19
CA ILE A 355 -6.16 0.34 -0.60
C ILE A 355 -5.67 0.88 -1.95
N GLU A 356 -4.57 1.64 -1.99
CA GLU A 356 -3.96 2.11 -3.24
C GLU A 356 -3.58 0.95 -4.16
N GLN A 357 -2.90 -0.06 -3.64
CA GLN A 357 -2.53 -1.24 -4.43
C GLN A 357 -3.77 -1.99 -4.92
N LEU A 358 -4.83 -2.05 -4.11
CA LEU A 358 -6.10 -2.65 -4.50
C LEU A 358 -6.77 -1.86 -5.62
N ILE A 359 -6.83 -0.53 -5.54
CA ILE A 359 -7.38 0.34 -6.58
C ILE A 359 -6.60 0.16 -7.88
N LEU A 360 -5.27 0.18 -7.83
CA LEU A 360 -4.42 -0.03 -9.02
C LEU A 360 -4.66 -1.41 -9.64
N LYS A 361 -4.83 -2.44 -8.82
CA LYS A 361 -5.15 -3.79 -9.28
C LYS A 361 -6.52 -3.87 -9.95
N LEU A 362 -7.56 -3.31 -9.31
CA LEU A 362 -8.93 -3.30 -9.85
C LEU A 362 -9.03 -2.49 -11.16
N LEU A 363 -8.27 -1.40 -11.28
CA LEU A 363 -8.17 -0.62 -12.52
C LEU A 363 -7.44 -1.40 -13.63
N ALA A 364 -6.39 -2.15 -13.28
CA ALA A 364 -5.62 -2.94 -14.25
C ALA A 364 -6.38 -4.18 -14.74
N GLU A 365 -7.20 -4.80 -13.89
CA GLU A 365 -7.98 -6.00 -14.22
C GLU A 365 -9.28 -5.68 -15.00
N ASN A 366 -9.76 -4.44 -14.94
CA ASN A 366 -10.96 -4.01 -15.66
C ASN A 366 -10.63 -3.60 -17.12
N GLU A 367 -10.77 -4.55 -18.05
CA GLU A 367 -10.78 -4.26 -19.50
C GLU A 367 -12.18 -3.83 -20.03
N GLY A 368 -13.20 -3.79 -19.17
CA GLY A 368 -14.62 -3.57 -19.52
C GLY A 368 -15.23 -2.23 -19.08
N ASP A 369 -16.57 -2.19 -18.88
CA ASP A 369 -17.29 -1.00 -18.39
C ASP A 369 -16.99 -0.78 -16.89
N ILE A 370 -16.02 0.09 -16.62
CA ILE A 370 -15.56 0.45 -15.27
C ILE A 370 -16.72 0.97 -14.39
N LEU A 371 -17.76 1.56 -15.00
CA LEU A 371 -18.93 2.08 -14.27
C LEU A 371 -19.89 0.97 -13.82
N ALA A 372 -19.71 -0.26 -14.30
CA ALA A 372 -20.50 -1.42 -13.88
C ALA A 372 -19.92 -2.11 -12.63
N ASP A 373 -18.64 -1.84 -12.28
CA ASP A 373 -17.96 -2.49 -11.17
C ASP A 373 -18.28 -1.81 -9.83
N ASP A 374 -19.21 -2.41 -9.08
CA ASP A 374 -19.60 -1.96 -7.75
C ASP A 374 -18.45 -2.05 -6.73
N THR A 375 -17.50 -2.96 -6.92
CA THR A 375 -16.39 -3.15 -5.98
C THR A 375 -15.39 -2.00 -6.05
N LEU A 376 -15.12 -1.50 -7.26
CA LEU A 376 -14.24 -0.34 -7.45
C LEU A 376 -14.82 0.92 -6.81
N ILE A 377 -16.12 1.16 -6.98
CA ILE A 377 -16.79 2.35 -6.46
C ILE A 377 -16.84 2.33 -4.92
N GLN A 378 -17.07 1.16 -4.32
CA GLN A 378 -17.03 1.01 -2.86
C GLN A 378 -15.63 1.11 -2.26
N THR A 379 -14.60 0.77 -3.03
CA THR A 379 -13.20 0.87 -2.58
C THR A 379 -12.68 2.32 -2.65
N LEU A 380 -13.32 3.17 -3.46
CA LEU A 380 -13.00 4.59 -3.61
C LEU A 380 -13.72 5.50 -2.58
N ASP A 381 -14.84 5.04 -2.00
CA ASP A 381 -15.53 5.69 -0.87
C ASP A 381 -14.80 5.36 0.44
#